data_AF-A0A392QAN0-F1
#
_entry.id   AF-A0A392QAN0-F1
#
_cell.length_a   1.000
_cell.length_b   1.000
_cell.length_c   1.000
_cell.angle_alpha   90.00
_cell.angle_beta   90.00
_cell.angle_gamma   90.00
#
_symmetry.space_group_name_H-M   'P 1'
#
loop_
_entity.id
_entity.type
_entity.pdbx_description
1 polymer ?
#
loop_
_entity_poly.entity_id
_entity_poly.type
_entity_poly.pdbx_seq_one_letter_code
_entity_poly.pdbx_strand_id
1 'polypeptide(L)'
;MPGIDESIITHKLVIAPNSKPVSQRKRKLGEERRAAIDEEVAKLREADFIEEIKYPEWLENVVLVKKANGKWRMCVDFTDLNKACPKDPYPLPSIDRLIDGASGYKTLSFMDAYSG
;
A
#
# COMPACT_ATOMS: atom_id res chain seq x y z
N MET A 1 -14.55 3.19 -4.13
CA MET A 1 -14.89 4.59 -4.48
C MET A 1 -16.28 4.61 -5.10
N PRO A 2 -17.30 5.16 -4.41
CA PRO A 2 -18.65 5.21 -4.96
C PRO A 2 -18.66 6.04 -6.25
N GLY A 3 -19.20 5.48 -7.33
CA GLY A 3 -19.42 6.18 -8.59
C GLY A 3 -18.34 6.04 -9.67
N ILE A 4 -17.27 5.27 -9.44
CA ILE A 4 -16.30 4.91 -10.50
C ILE A 4 -16.46 3.42 -10.80
N ASP A 5 -16.51 3.08 -12.09
CA ASP A 5 -16.64 1.70 -12.57
C ASP A 5 -15.43 0.84 -12.15
N GLU A 6 -15.70 -0.35 -11.62
CA GLU A 6 -14.68 -1.29 -11.15
C GLU A 6 -13.66 -1.64 -12.24
N SER A 7 -14.09 -1.74 -13.50
CA SER A 7 -13.18 -2.03 -14.61
C SER A 7 -12.10 -0.97 -14.82
N ILE A 8 -12.32 0.25 -14.33
CA ILE A 8 -11.39 1.37 -14.45
C ILE A 8 -10.43 1.41 -13.25
N ILE A 9 -10.91 1.09 -12.04
CA ILE A 9 -10.14 1.26 -10.80
C ILE A 9 -9.48 -0.02 -10.30
N THR A 10 -9.92 -1.19 -10.76
CA THR A 10 -9.36 -2.46 -10.32
C THR A 10 -8.07 -2.77 -11.06
N HIS A 11 -6.95 -2.67 -10.34
CA HIS A 11 -5.67 -3.20 -10.81
C HIS A 11 -5.55 -4.70 -10.52
N LYS A 12 -5.15 -5.49 -11.52
CA LYS A 12 -4.84 -6.91 -11.36
C LYS A 12 -3.33 -7.11 -11.32
N LEU A 13 -2.84 -7.57 -10.17
CA LEU A 13 -1.42 -7.90 -10.01
C LEU A 13 -1.05 -9.10 -10.89
N VAL A 14 0.04 -8.96 -11.64
CA VAL A 14 0.64 -10.07 -12.39
C VAL A 14 1.55 -10.85 -11.45
N ILE A 15 1.31 -12.15 -11.30
CA ILE A 15 2.15 -13.06 -10.52
C ILE A 15 2.92 -13.95 -11.48
N ALA A 16 4.22 -14.11 -11.29
CA ALA A 16 5.03 -14.97 -12.15
C ALA A 16 4.52 -16.43 -12.09
N PRO A 17 4.42 -17.16 -13.23
CA PRO A 17 3.72 -18.45 -13.29
C PRO A 17 4.24 -19.54 -12.34
N ASN A 18 5.50 -19.46 -11.94
CA ASN A 18 6.16 -20.45 -11.06
C ASN A 18 6.24 -19.99 -9.59
N SER A 19 5.68 -18.83 -9.26
CA SER A 19 5.68 -18.31 -7.90
C SER A 19 4.69 -19.08 -7.03
N LYS A 20 5.13 -19.52 -5.86
CA LYS A 20 4.26 -20.19 -4.88
C LYS A 20 3.72 -19.15 -3.90
N PRO A 21 2.42 -19.20 -3.55
CA PRO A 21 1.87 -18.40 -2.47
C PRO A 21 2.62 -18.62 -1.15
N VAL A 22 2.84 -17.52 -0.42
CA VAL A 22 3.47 -17.55 0.90
C VAL A 22 2.46 -17.11 1.94
N SER A 23 2.24 -17.97 2.93
CA SER A 23 1.47 -17.65 4.13
C SER A 23 2.43 -17.49 5.31
N GLN A 24 2.73 -16.25 5.67
CA GLN A 24 3.62 -15.95 6.77
C GLN A 24 2.95 -16.26 8.12
N ARG A 25 3.73 -16.86 9.03
CA ARG A 25 3.28 -17.08 10.41
C ARG A 25 3.06 -15.74 11.10
N LYS A 26 1.91 -15.58 11.76
CA LYS A 26 1.57 -14.41 12.57
C LYS A 26 2.63 -14.14 13.64
N ARG A 27 3.19 -12.94 13.65
CA ARG A 27 4.15 -12.50 14.67
C ARG A 27 3.46 -12.20 16.00
N LYS A 28 4.15 -12.46 17.11
CA LYS A 28 3.71 -12.05 18.45
C LYS A 28 3.91 -10.55 18.62
N LEU A 29 2.85 -9.85 19.05
CA LEU A 29 2.86 -8.40 19.25
C LEU A 29 2.43 -8.08 20.69
N GLY A 30 3.09 -7.09 21.29
CA GLY A 30 2.70 -6.54 22.60
C GLY A 30 1.31 -5.90 22.56
N GLU A 31 0.72 -5.65 23.72
CA GLU A 31 -0.65 -5.13 23.85
C GLU A 31 -0.85 -3.78 23.17
N GLU A 32 0.05 -2.82 23.43
CA GLU A 32 0.02 -1.48 22.81
C GLU A 32 -0.05 -1.56 21.28
N ARG A 33 0.74 -2.47 20.69
CA ARG A 33 0.80 -2.70 19.24
C ARG A 33 -0.46 -3.36 18.71
N ARG A 34 -1.04 -4.30 19.45
CA ARG A 34 -2.31 -4.95 19.06
C ARG A 34 -3.46 -3.95 19.05
N ALA A 35 -3.58 -3.13 20.11
CA ALA A 35 -4.59 -2.09 20.19
C ALA A 35 -4.50 -1.10 19.01
N ALA A 36 -3.28 -0.67 18.64
CA ALA A 36 -3.09 0.20 17.49
C ALA A 36 -3.48 -0.45 16.15
N ILE A 37 -3.27 -1.76 16.00
CA ILE A 37 -3.71 -2.49 14.80
C ILE A 37 -5.23 -2.59 14.76
N ASP A 38 -5.86 -2.97 15.87
CA ASP A 38 -7.31 -3.14 15.92
C ASP A 38 -8.04 -1.82 15.62
N GLU A 39 -7.51 -0.69 16.12
CA GLU A 39 -8.03 0.66 15.81
C GLU A 39 -7.93 1.00 14.32
N GLU A 40 -6.76 0.77 13.69
CA GLU A 40 -6.57 1.07 12.27
C GLU A 40 -7.35 0.12 11.35
N VAL A 41 -7.46 -1.17 11.70
CA VAL A 41 -8.28 -2.14 10.97
C VAL A 41 -9.76 -1.76 11.03
N ALA A 42 -10.25 -1.32 12.19
CA ALA A 42 -11.64 -0.85 12.32
C ALA A 42 -11.92 0.34 11.39
N LYS A 43 -11.02 1.34 11.36
CA LYS A 43 -11.15 2.50 10.47
C LYS A 43 -11.14 2.13 8.99
N LEU A 44 -10.22 1.25 8.57
CA LEU A 44 -10.13 0.80 7.18
C LEU A 44 -11.37 0.00 6.75
N ARG A 45 -11.95 -0.76 7.67
CA ARG A 45 -13.18 -1.51 7.43
C ARG A 45 -14.41 -0.62 7.37
N GLU A 46 -14.49 0.42 8.22
CA GLU A 46 -15.56 1.43 8.17
C GLU A 46 -15.51 2.26 6.87
N ALA A 47 -14.31 2.47 6.33
CA ALA A 47 -14.11 3.15 5.05
C ALA A 47 -14.30 2.25 3.81
N ASP A 48 -14.68 0.98 3.99
CA ASP A 48 -14.78 -0.04 2.92
C ASP A 48 -13.48 -0.20 2.10
N PHE A 49 -12.31 0.04 2.70
CA PHE A 49 -11.01 -0.14 2.04
C PHE A 49 -10.50 -1.58 2.15
N ILE A 50 -10.92 -2.30 3.19
CA ILE A 50 -10.55 -3.69 3.42
C ILE A 50 -11.79 -4.52 3.79
N GLU A 51 -11.76 -5.79 3.45
CA GLU A 51 -12.79 -6.76 3.79
C GLU A 51 -12.19 -8.04 4.38
N GLU A 52 -13.03 -8.84 5.02
CA GLU A 52 -12.61 -10.13 5.58
C GLU A 52 -12.60 -11.20 4.49
N ILE A 53 -11.45 -11.88 4.32
CA ILE A 53 -11.29 -12.99 3.38
C ILE A 53 -11.18 -14.32 4.11
N LYS A 54 -11.87 -15.35 3.58
CA LYS A 54 -11.79 -16.72 4.11
C LYS A 54 -10.78 -17.53 3.31
N TYR A 55 -9.91 -18.24 4.01
CA TYR A 55 -8.90 -19.15 3.44
C TYR A 55 -7.95 -18.49 2.42
N PRO A 56 -7.20 -17.44 2.80
CA PRO A 56 -6.26 -16.81 1.89
C PRO A 56 -5.04 -17.70 1.62
N GLU A 57 -4.60 -17.76 0.36
CA GLU A 57 -3.35 -18.44 -0.03
C GLU A 57 -2.11 -17.60 0.27
N TRP A 58 -2.23 -16.27 0.12
CA TRP A 58 -1.21 -15.29 0.48
C TRP A 58 -1.55 -14.65 1.82
N LEU A 59 -0.60 -14.65 2.76
CA LEU A 59 -0.78 -13.99 4.05
C LEU A 59 0.50 -13.29 4.45
N GLU A 60 0.45 -11.97 4.52
CA GLU A 60 1.60 -11.13 4.88
C GLU A 60 1.44 -10.56 6.29
N ASN A 61 2.56 -10.34 6.98
CA ASN A 61 2.53 -9.79 8.33
C ASN A 61 2.30 -8.28 8.33
N VAL A 62 1.59 -7.82 9.36
CA VAL A 62 1.51 -6.40 9.71
C VAL A 62 2.76 -5.98 10.48
N VAL A 63 3.31 -4.83 10.10
CA VAL A 63 4.45 -4.17 10.73
C VAL A 63 4.01 -2.80 11.21
N LEU A 64 4.44 -2.42 12.42
CA LEU A 64 4.16 -1.12 13.00
C LEU A 64 5.41 -0.27 13.05
N VAL A 65 5.28 0.98 12.62
CA VAL A 65 6.36 1.98 12.64
C VAL A 65 5.87 3.20 13.41
N LYS A 66 6.70 3.78 14.27
CA LYS A 66 6.37 5.06 14.93
C LYS A 66 6.65 6.20 13.95
N LYS A 67 5.66 7.06 13.74
CA LYS A 67 5.83 8.36 13.08
C LYS A 67 6.60 9.31 14.01
N ALA A 68 7.21 10.35 13.44
CA ALA A 68 7.88 11.40 14.21
C ALA A 68 6.96 12.09 15.23
N ASN A 69 5.64 12.13 14.95
CA ASN A 69 4.63 12.66 15.87
C ASN A 69 4.22 11.69 17.00
N GLY A 70 4.92 10.56 17.16
CA GLY A 70 4.66 9.57 18.21
C GLY A 70 3.53 8.58 17.91
N LYS A 71 2.73 8.79 16.86
CA LYS A 71 1.64 7.87 16.49
C LYS A 71 2.17 6.61 15.80
N TRP A 72 1.48 5.49 15.99
CA TRP A 72 1.74 4.26 15.24
C TRP A 72 1.23 4.42 13.80
N ARG A 73 1.98 3.87 12.83
CA ARG A 73 1.58 3.67 11.44
C ARG A 73 1.56 2.17 11.18
N MET A 74 0.40 1.66 10.78
CA MET A 74 0.25 0.29 10.30
C MET A 74 0.78 0.18 8.87
N CYS A 75 1.65 -0.80 8.63
CA CYS A 75 2.17 -1.18 7.32
C CYS A 75 1.97 -2.69 7.13
N VAL A 76 1.92 -3.15 5.89
CA VAL A 76 1.94 -4.58 5.56
C VAL A 76 3.24 -4.90 4.85
N ASP A 77 3.93 -5.95 5.29
CA ASP A 77 5.20 -6.38 4.72
C ASP A 77 4.96 -7.25 3.48
N PHE A 78 4.72 -6.63 2.33
CA PHE A 78 4.52 -7.33 1.05
C PHE A 78 5.80 -7.88 0.44
N THR A 79 6.85 -8.15 1.21
CA THR A 79 8.15 -8.56 0.67
C THR A 79 8.07 -9.84 -0.15
N ASP A 80 7.27 -10.83 0.26
CA ASP A 80 7.17 -12.10 -0.46
C ASP A 80 6.26 -11.98 -1.69
N LEU A 81 5.13 -11.28 -1.57
CA LEU A 81 4.30 -10.89 -2.72
C LEU A 81 5.08 -10.10 -3.77
N ASN A 82 5.87 -9.09 -3.36
CA ASN A 82 6.64 -8.25 -4.28
C ASN A 82 7.74 -9.01 -5.03
N LYS A 83 8.29 -10.09 -4.44
CA LYS A 83 9.24 -10.97 -5.16
C LYS A 83 8.55 -11.79 -6.25
N ALA A 84 7.27 -12.10 -6.07
CA ALA A 84 6.49 -12.90 -7.01
C ALA A 84 5.98 -12.07 -8.19
N CYS A 85 5.84 -10.75 -8.02
CA CYS A 85 5.47 -9.83 -9.07
C CYS A 85 6.67 -9.53 -10.01
N PRO A 86 6.49 -9.53 -11.34
CA PRO A 86 7.50 -9.06 -12.26
C PRO A 86 7.74 -7.55 -12.06
N LYS A 87 8.97 -7.10 -12.33
CA LYS A 87 9.31 -5.68 -12.24
C LYS A 87 8.58 -4.89 -13.33
N ASP A 88 8.13 -3.70 -12.96
CA ASP A 88 7.51 -2.75 -13.88
C ASP A 88 8.56 -2.24 -14.90
N PRO A 89 8.33 -2.40 -16.22
CA PRO A 89 9.21 -1.84 -17.25
C PRO A 89 9.09 -0.32 -17.42
N TYR A 90 8.09 0.33 -16.82
CA TYR A 90 7.82 1.76 -16.95
C TYR A 90 8.03 2.50 -15.60
N PRO A 91 9.28 2.71 -15.18
CA PRO A 91 9.54 3.46 -13.96
C PRO A 91 9.05 4.91 -14.10
N LEU A 92 8.71 5.51 -12.95
CA LEU A 92 8.38 6.93 -12.88
C LEU A 92 9.48 7.79 -13.53
N PRO A 93 9.11 8.88 -14.22
CA PRO A 93 10.08 9.79 -14.81
C PRO A 93 11.01 10.36 -13.73
N SER A 94 12.27 10.63 -14.10
CA SER A 94 13.22 11.26 -13.20
C SER A 94 12.70 12.60 -12.70
N ILE A 95 12.80 12.84 -11.40
CA ILE A 95 12.39 14.10 -10.76
C ILE A 95 13.13 15.28 -11.38
N ASP A 96 14.42 15.13 -11.69
CA ASP A 96 15.21 16.21 -12.32
C ASP A 96 14.64 16.60 -13.68
N ARG A 97 14.19 15.63 -14.48
CA ARG A 97 13.51 15.89 -15.76
C ARG A 97 12.18 16.63 -15.58
N LEU A 98 11.44 16.32 -14.51
CA LEU A 98 10.20 17.04 -14.20
C LEU A 98 10.49 18.48 -13.79
N ILE A 99 11.54 18.72 -12.99
CA ILE A 99 11.98 20.05 -12.56
C ILE A 99 12.48 20.88 -13.74
N ASP A 100 13.33 20.30 -14.59
CA ASP A 100 13.83 20.94 -15.81
C ASP A 100 12.70 21.31 -16.76
N GLY A 101 11.71 20.42 -16.91
CA GLY A 101 10.51 20.67 -17.70
C GLY A 101 9.64 21.81 -17.16
N ALA A 102 9.73 22.11 -15.86
CA ALA A 102 9.05 23.23 -15.21
C ALA A 102 9.90 24.52 -15.17
N SER A 103 11.14 24.48 -15.67
CA SER A 103 12.02 25.65 -15.74
C SER A 103 11.52 26.65 -16.79
N GLY A 104 11.59 27.94 -16.47
CA GLY A 104 11.18 29.03 -17.37
C GLY A 104 9.71 29.46 -17.27
N TYR A 105 8.88 28.75 -16.49
CA TYR A 105 7.52 29.21 -16.18
C TYR A 105 7.52 30.25 -15.06
N LYS A 106 6.67 31.28 -15.17
CA LYS A 106 6.57 32.39 -14.21
C LYS A 106 5.84 32.02 -12.91
N THR A 107 5.08 30.93 -12.92
CA THR A 107 4.23 30.53 -11.80
C THR A 107 4.16 29.00 -11.76
N LEU A 108 4.24 28.45 -10.55
CA LEU A 108 4.09 27.03 -10.28
C LEU A 108 2.96 26.86 -9.25
N SER A 109 2.12 25.85 -9.45
CA SER A 109 1.09 25.45 -8.50
C SER A 109 1.27 23.97 -8.18
N PHE A 110 1.35 23.64 -6.90
CA PHE A 110 1.55 22.28 -6.41
C PHE A 110 0.25 21.75 -5.83
N MET A 111 -0.21 20.61 -6.33
CA MET A 111 -1.38 19.89 -5.81
C MET A 111 -0.92 18.51 -5.38
N ASP A 112 -1.19 18.14 -4.13
CA ASP A 112 -0.85 16.83 -3.58
C ASP A 112 -2.14 16.03 -3.35
N ALA A 113 -2.20 14.83 -3.94
CA ALA A 113 -3.27 13.88 -3.74
C ALA A 113 -2.91 12.97 -2.55
N TYR A 114 -2.83 13.55 -1.35
CA TYR A 114 -2.39 12.87 -0.12
C TYR A 114 -3.30 11.70 0.34
N SER A 115 -4.44 11.49 -0.31
CA SER A 115 -5.46 10.52 0.13
C SER A 115 -6.10 9.75 -1.04
N GLY A 116 -5.27 9.38 -2.01
CA GLY A 116 -5.58 8.29 -2.96
C GLY A 116 -5.37 6.92 -2.32
#